data_AF-A0AAW4BGI0-F1
#
_entry.id   AF-A0AAW4BGI0-F1
#
_cell.length_a   1.000
_cell.length_b   1.000
_cell.length_c   1.000
_cell.angle_alpha   90.00
_cell.angle_beta   90.00
_cell.angle_gamma   90.00
#
_symmetry.space_group_name_H-M   'P 1'
#
loop_
_entity.id
_entity.type
_entity.pdbx_description
1 polymer ?
#
loop_
_entity_poly.entity_id
_entity_poly.type
_entity_poly.pdbx_seq_one_letter_code
_entity_poly.pdbx_strand_id
1 'polypeptide(L)'
;NVRILDSAATYAKAVKPKKPLLVVLATLLGGMLSVGGVLVKAALHRGVENPDDIEQLGLSVYASVPKSILQLEFAEKINKKRKSLQEMMLLAESNPADLSIEALRGLRTSLHFAMLEAKNNVVMISGPAPGIGKSFVSTNFAAVVAKTGQKVLLIDADM
;
A
#
# COMPACT_ATOMS: atom_id res chain seq x y z
N ASN A 1 -39.83 15.20 76.62
CA ASN A 1 -39.05 13.95 76.59
C ASN A 1 -39.13 13.34 75.20
N VAL A 2 -38.07 13.42 74.42
CA VAL A 2 -37.95 12.74 73.11
C VAL A 2 -36.99 11.57 73.30
N ARG A 3 -37.42 10.36 72.92
CA ARG A 3 -36.63 9.13 73.00
C ARG A 3 -36.32 8.68 71.57
N ILE A 4 -35.05 8.65 71.23
CA ILE A 4 -34.56 8.09 69.96
C ILE A 4 -34.83 6.58 69.99
N LEU A 5 -35.57 6.08 68.99
CA LEU A 5 -35.97 4.68 68.89
C LEU A 5 -35.02 3.85 68.00
N ASP A 6 -34.29 4.48 67.07
CA ASP A 6 -33.38 3.78 66.18
C ASP A 6 -32.23 4.69 65.71
N SER A 7 -31.02 4.13 65.61
CA SER A 7 -29.83 4.83 65.12
C SER A 7 -29.62 4.50 63.65
N ALA A 8 -29.45 5.51 62.79
CA ALA A 8 -29.26 5.27 61.35
C ALA A 8 -28.06 4.36 61.08
N ALA A 9 -28.33 3.14 60.58
CA ALA A 9 -27.29 2.21 60.18
C ALA A 9 -26.68 2.65 58.85
N THR A 10 -25.39 2.95 58.85
CA THR A 10 -24.64 3.30 57.63
C THR A 10 -23.92 2.07 57.10
N TYR A 11 -23.98 1.87 55.79
CA TYR A 11 -23.21 0.81 55.14
C TYR A 11 -21.76 1.24 55.00
N ALA A 12 -20.83 0.46 55.56
CA ALA A 12 -19.39 0.74 55.48
C ALA A 12 -18.81 0.65 54.05
N LYS A 13 -19.51 0.01 53.11
CA LYS A 13 -19.13 -0.11 51.70
C LYS A 13 -20.26 0.37 50.79
N ALA A 14 -19.88 1.06 49.72
CA ALA A 14 -20.81 1.56 48.73
C ALA A 14 -21.56 0.41 48.03
N VAL A 15 -22.90 0.42 48.11
CA VAL A 15 -23.77 -0.58 47.48
C VAL A 15 -23.84 -0.39 45.96
N LYS A 16 -23.72 0.86 45.48
CA LYS A 16 -23.69 1.26 44.07
C LYS A 16 -22.75 2.46 43.89
N PRO A 17 -22.13 2.66 42.72
CA PRO A 17 -22.09 1.77 41.56
C PRO A 17 -21.02 0.66 41.68
N LYS A 18 -21.26 -0.49 41.04
CA LYS A 18 -20.29 -1.59 40.92
C LYS A 18 -19.20 -1.21 39.91
N LYS A 19 -18.22 -0.41 40.35
CA LYS A 19 -17.10 0.10 39.51
C LYS A 19 -16.43 -0.95 38.61
N PRO A 20 -16.04 -2.15 39.07
CA PRO A 20 -15.40 -3.13 38.19
C PRO A 20 -16.32 -3.63 37.07
N LEU A 21 -17.62 -3.81 37.35
CA LEU A 21 -18.60 -4.21 36.35
C LEU A 21 -18.76 -3.13 35.26
N LEU A 22 -18.81 -1.86 35.67
CA LEU A 22 -18.88 -0.75 34.72
C LEU A 22 -17.62 -0.66 33.85
N VAL A 23 -16.44 -0.88 34.42
CA VAL A 23 -15.18 -0.90 33.66
C VAL A 23 -15.17 -2.03 32.64
N VAL A 24 -15.56 -3.25 33.04
CA VAL A 24 -15.65 -4.40 32.11
C VAL A 24 -16.63 -4.10 30.98
N LEU A 25 -17.82 -3.59 31.31
CA LEU A 25 -18.85 -3.28 30.30
C LEU A 25 -18.42 -2.17 29.35
N ALA A 26 -17.81 -1.10 29.87
CA ALA A 26 -17.31 0.00 29.05
C ALA A 26 -16.19 -0.45 28.12
N THR A 27 -15.26 -1.30 28.59
CA THR A 27 -14.18 -1.85 27.75
C THR A 27 -14.73 -2.76 26.66
N LEU A 28 -15.70 -3.63 26.97
CA LEU A 28 -16.33 -4.50 25.98
C LEU A 28 -17.09 -3.70 24.93
N LEU A 29 -17.91 -2.74 25.34
CA LEU A 29 -18.66 -1.88 24.41
C LEU A 29 -17.71 -1.02 23.55
N GLY A 30 -16.69 -0.42 24.17
CA GLY A 30 -15.68 0.35 23.44
C GLY A 30 -14.90 -0.50 22.43
N GLY A 31 -14.53 -1.73 22.80
CA GLY A 31 -13.89 -2.69 21.90
C GLY A 31 -14.79 -3.05 20.71
N MET A 32 -16.07 -3.37 20.97
CA MET A 32 -17.04 -3.67 19.91
C MET A 32 -17.24 -2.49 18.96
N LEU A 33 -17.38 -1.27 19.49
CA LEU A 33 -17.52 -0.07 18.68
C LEU A 33 -16.26 0.24 17.86
N SER A 34 -15.08 0.00 18.42
CA SER A 34 -13.81 0.18 17.71
C SER A 34 -13.70 -0.78 16.52
N VAL A 35 -13.95 -2.07 16.72
CA VAL A 35 -13.97 -3.07 15.64
C VAL A 35 -15.01 -2.70 14.58
N GLY A 36 -16.23 -2.35 15.02
CA GLY A 36 -17.28 -1.89 14.11
C GLY A 36 -16.87 -0.67 13.29
N GLY A 37 -16.24 0.32 13.92
CA GLY A 37 -15.73 1.51 13.25
C GLY A 37 -14.64 1.21 12.22
N VAL A 38 -13.71 0.29 12.54
CA VAL A 38 -12.68 -0.16 11.59
C VAL A 38 -13.29 -0.90 10.40
N LEU A 39 -14.28 -1.77 10.63
CA LEU A 39 -14.96 -2.51 9.56
C LEU A 39 -15.78 -1.58 8.65
N VAL A 40 -16.50 -0.61 9.21
CA VAL A 40 -17.20 0.42 8.42
C VAL A 40 -16.20 1.22 7.61
N LYS A 41 -15.09 1.65 8.22
CA LYS A 41 -14.03 2.35 7.53
C LYS A 41 -13.47 1.51 6.39
N ALA A 42 -13.19 0.22 6.61
CA ALA A 42 -12.69 -0.70 5.58
C ALA A 42 -13.71 -0.88 4.44
N ALA A 43 -15.00 -1.06 4.75
CA ALA A 43 -16.06 -1.21 3.76
C ALA A 43 -16.28 0.06 2.90
N LEU A 44 -15.92 1.24 3.43
CA LEU A 44 -15.98 2.50 2.69
C LEU A 44 -14.72 2.77 1.83
N HIS A 45 -13.63 2.03 2.03
CA HIS A 45 -12.46 2.15 1.16
C HIS A 45 -12.76 1.47 -0.18
N ARG A 46 -12.81 2.29 -1.24
CA ARG A 46 -12.95 1.83 -2.63
C ARG A 46 -11.61 1.96 -3.32
N GLY A 47 -10.77 0.95 -3.18
CA GLY A 47 -9.48 0.82 -3.87
C GLY A 47 -9.38 -0.55 -4.53
N VAL A 48 -8.55 -0.64 -5.57
CA VAL A 48 -8.12 -1.94 -6.12
C VAL A 48 -7.00 -2.45 -5.22
N GLU A 49 -7.26 -3.49 -4.46
CA GLU A 49 -6.28 -4.08 -3.54
C GLU A 49 -5.72 -5.40 -4.07
N ASN A 50 -6.51 -6.13 -4.88
CA ASN A 50 -6.14 -7.42 -5.41
C ASN A 50 -6.08 -7.41 -6.94
N PRO A 51 -5.13 -8.14 -7.55
CA PRO A 51 -5.10 -8.38 -9.00
C PRO A 51 -6.41 -8.94 -9.55
N ASP A 52 -7.07 -9.82 -8.78
CA ASP A 52 -8.32 -10.47 -9.14
C ASP A 52 -9.44 -9.47 -9.45
N ASP A 53 -9.43 -8.30 -8.79
CA ASP A 53 -10.41 -7.24 -9.02
C ASP A 53 -10.29 -6.66 -10.44
N ILE A 54 -9.07 -6.65 -11.00
CA ILE A 54 -8.78 -6.20 -12.38
C ILE A 54 -9.10 -7.31 -13.38
N GLU A 55 -8.80 -8.56 -13.04
CA GLU A 55 -9.10 -9.71 -13.90
C GLU A 55 -10.61 -9.92 -14.09
N GLN A 56 -11.42 -9.65 -13.05
CA GLN A 56 -12.88 -9.66 -13.14
C GLN A 56 -13.45 -8.63 -14.13
N LEU A 57 -12.69 -7.57 -14.43
CA LEU A 57 -13.04 -6.59 -15.46
C LEU A 57 -12.64 -7.04 -16.88
N GLY A 58 -12.08 -8.25 -17.02
CA GLY A 58 -11.59 -8.79 -18.29
C GLY A 58 -10.21 -8.26 -18.70
N LEU A 59 -9.48 -7.61 -17.79
CA LEU A 59 -8.14 -7.09 -18.04
C LEU A 59 -7.09 -8.05 -17.48
N SER A 60 -6.13 -8.47 -18.30
CA SER A 60 -5.04 -9.32 -17.85
C SER A 60 -4.02 -8.54 -17.00
N VAL A 61 -3.69 -9.07 -15.83
CA VAL A 61 -2.64 -8.49 -14.97
C VAL A 61 -1.29 -9.10 -15.32
N TYR A 62 -0.42 -8.31 -15.97
CA TYR A 62 0.89 -8.82 -16.41
C TYR A 62 1.95 -8.91 -15.30
N ALA A 63 1.84 -8.07 -14.27
CA ALA A 63 2.72 -8.07 -13.12
C ALA A 63 2.12 -7.30 -11.94
N SER A 64 2.47 -7.72 -10.72
CA SER A 64 2.26 -6.95 -9.49
C SER A 64 3.62 -6.49 -8.96
N VAL A 65 3.86 -5.18 -8.95
CA VAL A 65 5.15 -4.60 -8.56
C VAL A 65 5.06 -4.10 -7.12
N PRO A 66 5.75 -4.73 -6.15
CA PRO A 66 5.75 -4.26 -4.78
C PRO A 66 6.46 -2.90 -4.65
N LYS A 67 6.19 -2.19 -3.55
CA LYS A 67 6.90 -0.95 -3.23
C LYS A 67 8.31 -1.27 -2.72
N SER A 68 9.35 -0.76 -3.40
CA SER A 68 10.73 -0.82 -2.89
C SER A 68 10.96 0.23 -1.79
N ILE A 69 11.46 -0.22 -0.64
CA ILE A 69 11.86 0.66 0.47
C ILE A 69 13.00 1.59 0.03
N LEU A 70 13.99 1.05 -0.68
CA LEU A 70 15.15 1.80 -1.15
C LEU A 70 14.74 2.91 -2.13
N GLN A 71 13.79 2.61 -3.03
CA GLN A 71 13.25 3.61 -3.95
C GLN A 71 12.53 4.75 -3.21
N LEU A 72 11.78 4.43 -2.14
CA LEU A 72 11.11 5.44 -1.32
C LEU A 72 12.13 6.34 -0.62
N GLU A 73 13.20 5.76 -0.06
CA GLU A 73 14.29 6.54 0.53
C GLU A 73 14.98 7.46 -0.49
N PHE A 74 15.19 6.98 -1.72
CA PHE A 74 15.75 7.80 -2.79
C PHE A 74 14.82 8.96 -3.15
N ALA A 75 13.51 8.70 -3.28
CA ALA A 75 12.52 9.74 -3.56
C ALA A 75 12.49 10.81 -2.45
N GLU A 76 12.57 10.42 -1.18
CA GLU A 76 12.63 11.36 -0.06
C GLU A 76 13.90 12.22 -0.06
N LYS A 77 15.06 11.62 -0.38
CA LYS A 77 16.35 12.32 -0.43
C LYS A 77 16.39 13.35 -1.58
N ILE A 78 15.80 13.00 -2.72
CA ILE A 78 15.64 13.91 -3.88
C ILE A 78 14.75 15.10 -3.50
N ASN A 79 13.59 14.85 -2.89
CA ASN A 79 12.67 15.91 -2.46
C ASN A 79 13.30 16.89 -1.46
N LYS A 80 14.23 16.42 -0.62
CA LYS A 80 14.97 17.27 0.33
C LYS A 80 16.11 18.09 -0.33
N LYS A 81 16.23 18.08 -1.67
CA LYS A 81 17.29 18.75 -2.46
C LYS A 81 18.73 18.43 -2.01
N ARG A 82 18.94 17.28 -1.38
CA ARG A 82 20.24 16.92 -0.77
C ARG A 82 21.20 16.17 -1.71
N LYS A 83 20.84 15.90 -2.96
CA LYS A 83 21.68 15.16 -3.91
C LYS A 83 21.84 15.87 -5.25
N SER A 84 23.03 15.70 -5.84
CA SER A 84 23.31 16.06 -7.23
C SER A 84 22.64 15.04 -8.17
N LEU A 85 22.39 15.43 -9.43
CA LEU A 85 21.80 14.59 -10.47
C LEU A 85 22.56 13.27 -10.71
N GLN A 86 23.81 13.20 -10.27
CA GLN A 86 24.74 12.08 -10.48
C GLN A 86 24.43 10.85 -9.61
N GLU A 87 23.53 10.97 -8.62
CA GLU A 87 23.14 9.89 -7.72
C GLU A 87 21.71 9.34 -7.99
N MET A 88 21.06 9.78 -9.08
CA MET A 88 19.78 9.21 -9.54
C MET A 88 20.02 7.88 -10.28
N MET A 89 20.58 6.91 -9.57
CA MET A 89 20.71 5.55 -10.10
C MET A 89 19.34 4.92 -10.22
N LEU A 90 19.07 4.30 -11.37
CA LEU A 90 17.90 3.43 -11.54
C LEU A 90 17.97 2.29 -10.53
N LEU A 91 16.84 1.92 -9.94
CA LEU A 91 16.77 0.83 -8.97
C LEU A 91 17.29 -0.48 -9.59
N ALA A 92 17.03 -0.70 -10.88
CA ALA A 92 17.53 -1.82 -11.67
C ALA A 92 19.07 -1.92 -11.75
N GLU A 93 19.78 -0.81 -11.51
CA GLU A 93 21.24 -0.75 -11.42
C GLU A 93 21.74 -0.74 -9.98
N SER A 94 21.12 0.06 -9.10
CA SER A 94 21.58 0.22 -7.72
C SER A 94 21.29 -0.98 -6.85
N ASN A 95 20.13 -1.63 -7.04
CA ASN A 95 19.74 -2.83 -6.33
C ASN A 95 19.01 -3.81 -7.26
N PRO A 96 19.74 -4.51 -8.14
CA PRO A 96 19.13 -5.42 -9.11
C PRO A 96 18.37 -6.59 -8.47
N ALA A 97 18.64 -6.91 -7.20
CA ALA A 97 18.00 -8.00 -6.45
C ALA A 97 16.73 -7.56 -5.69
N ASP A 98 16.31 -6.30 -5.80
CA ASP A 98 15.05 -5.83 -5.20
C ASP A 98 13.84 -6.59 -5.78
N LEU A 99 12.87 -6.91 -4.92
CA LEU A 99 11.64 -7.60 -5.31
C LEU A 99 10.87 -6.85 -6.41
N SER A 100 10.95 -5.51 -6.41
CA SER A 100 10.32 -4.68 -7.43
C SER A 100 10.98 -4.90 -8.80
N ILE A 101 12.30 -5.09 -8.84
CA ILE A 101 13.04 -5.38 -10.07
C ILE A 101 12.80 -6.82 -10.52
N GLU A 102 12.67 -7.76 -9.59
CA GLU A 102 12.29 -9.13 -9.92
C GLU A 102 10.87 -9.21 -10.53
N ALA A 103 9.92 -8.44 -9.99
CA ALA A 103 8.60 -8.30 -10.60
C ALA A 103 8.67 -7.76 -12.04
N LEU A 104 9.58 -6.82 -12.34
CA LEU A 104 9.80 -6.32 -13.70
C LEU A 104 10.48 -7.34 -14.62
N ARG A 105 11.30 -8.27 -14.10
CA ARG A 105 11.78 -9.43 -14.87
C ARG A 105 10.64 -10.39 -15.20
N GLY A 106 9.73 -10.60 -14.26
CA GLY A 106 8.47 -11.32 -14.50
C GLY A 106 7.64 -10.66 -15.59
N LEU A 107 7.42 -9.34 -15.49
CA LEU A 107 6.73 -8.54 -16.50
C LEU A 107 7.33 -8.71 -17.89
N ARG A 108 8.67 -8.72 -18.00
CA ARG A 108 9.37 -8.93 -19.28
C ARG A 108 9.01 -10.27 -19.90
N THR A 109 8.99 -11.33 -19.10
CA THR A 109 8.63 -12.67 -19.57
C THR A 109 7.15 -12.72 -19.99
N SER A 110 6.24 -12.20 -19.18
CA SER A 110 4.80 -12.13 -19.53
C SER A 110 4.57 -11.35 -20.82
N LEU A 111 5.24 -10.20 -20.96
CA LEU A 111 5.11 -9.35 -22.12
C LEU A 111 5.74 -9.96 -23.38
N HIS A 112 6.85 -10.70 -23.23
CA HIS A 112 7.45 -11.45 -24.33
C HIS A 112 6.44 -12.41 -24.96
N PHE A 113 5.69 -13.15 -24.14
CA PHE A 113 4.62 -14.03 -24.63
C PHE A 113 3.44 -13.26 -25.21
N ALA A 114 2.99 -12.19 -24.54
CA ALA A 114 1.89 -11.37 -25.03
C ALA A 114 2.19 -10.70 -26.38
N MET A 115 3.46 -10.42 -26.66
CA MET A 115 3.90 -9.77 -27.89
C MET A 115 4.22 -10.74 -29.04
N LEU A 116 4.11 -12.06 -28.86
CA LEU A 116 4.40 -13.03 -29.92
C LEU A 116 3.52 -12.83 -31.17
N GLU A 117 2.28 -12.38 -30.98
CA GLU A 117 1.32 -12.10 -32.07
C GLU A 117 1.17 -10.60 -32.36
N ALA A 118 1.95 -9.74 -31.68
CA ALA A 118 1.85 -8.30 -31.86
C ALA A 118 2.44 -7.88 -33.21
N LYS A 119 1.81 -6.89 -33.86
CA LYS A 119 2.26 -6.36 -35.17
C LYS A 119 3.57 -5.60 -35.10
N ASN A 120 3.95 -5.11 -33.92
CA ASN A 120 5.16 -4.30 -33.71
C ASN A 120 5.74 -4.54 -32.32
N ASN A 121 6.93 -3.97 -32.10
CA ASN A 121 7.68 -4.04 -30.84
C ASN A 121 7.47 -2.80 -29.94
N VAL A 122 6.36 -2.08 -30.11
CA VAL A 122 6.09 -0.82 -29.39
C VAL A 122 5.16 -1.09 -28.21
N VAL A 123 5.60 -0.67 -27.03
CA VAL A 123 4.85 -0.82 -25.78
C VAL A 123 4.65 0.56 -25.17
N MET A 124 3.40 0.94 -24.94
CA MET A 124 3.05 2.16 -24.24
C MET A 124 2.74 1.85 -22.78
N ILE A 125 3.42 2.52 -21.85
CA ILE A 125 3.16 2.44 -20.41
C ILE A 125 2.41 3.69 -19.99
N SER A 126 1.17 3.51 -19.54
CA SER A 126 0.30 4.60 -19.08
C SER A 126 -0.44 4.16 -17.80
N GLY A 127 -1.24 5.05 -17.23
CA GLY A 127 -2.09 4.70 -16.12
C GLY A 127 -2.98 5.84 -15.62
N PRO A 128 -3.94 5.54 -14.73
CA PRO A 128 -5.14 6.34 -14.52
C PRO A 128 -4.94 7.64 -13.74
N ALA A 129 -3.80 7.83 -13.07
CA ALA A 129 -3.56 9.01 -12.24
C ALA A 129 -2.07 9.41 -12.19
N PRO A 130 -1.76 10.67 -11.81
CA PRO A 130 -0.40 11.10 -11.48
C PRO A 130 0.18 10.34 -10.29
N GLY A 131 1.50 10.18 -10.22
CA GLY A 131 2.19 9.63 -9.04
C GLY A 131 2.05 8.12 -8.79
N ILE A 132 1.34 7.37 -9.65
CA ILE A 132 1.12 5.91 -9.49
C ILE A 132 2.34 5.03 -9.83
N GLY A 133 3.46 5.62 -10.24
CA GLY A 133 4.69 4.88 -10.57
C GLY A 133 4.94 4.58 -12.06
N LYS A 134 4.20 5.21 -13.00
CA LYS A 134 4.40 5.03 -14.45
C LYS A 134 5.86 5.18 -14.88
N SER A 135 6.50 6.29 -14.52
CA SER A 135 7.90 6.58 -14.86
C SER A 135 8.88 5.64 -14.16
N PHE A 136 8.55 5.16 -12.96
CA PHE A 136 9.37 4.15 -12.27
C PHE A 136 9.35 2.81 -13.03
N VAL A 137 8.15 2.36 -13.42
CA VAL A 137 7.98 1.12 -14.18
C VAL A 137 8.67 1.25 -15.54
N SER A 138 8.43 2.32 -16.30
CA SER A 138 8.99 2.47 -17.65
C SER A 138 10.51 2.53 -17.67
N THR A 139 11.13 3.31 -16.78
CA THR A 139 12.60 3.46 -16.72
C THR A 139 13.30 2.19 -16.27
N ASN A 140 12.84 1.56 -15.19
CA ASN A 140 13.45 0.33 -14.69
C ASN A 140 13.16 -0.86 -15.61
N PHE A 141 11.98 -0.93 -16.22
CA PHE A 141 11.66 -1.96 -17.19
C PHE A 141 12.55 -1.85 -18.43
N ALA A 142 12.76 -0.63 -18.96
CA ALA A 142 13.69 -0.41 -20.06
C ALA A 142 15.11 -0.90 -19.72
N ALA A 143 15.60 -0.62 -18.51
CA ALA A 143 16.89 -1.13 -18.04
C ALA A 143 16.91 -2.67 -17.92
N VAL A 144 15.85 -3.29 -17.38
CA VAL A 144 15.72 -4.74 -17.25
C VAL A 144 15.71 -5.45 -18.61
N VAL A 145 15.04 -4.86 -19.61
CA VAL A 145 15.03 -5.37 -20.99
C VAL A 145 16.39 -5.16 -21.65
N ALA A 146 17.01 -3.99 -21.50
CA ALA A 146 18.33 -3.69 -22.05
C ALA A 146 19.42 -4.63 -21.49
N LYS A 147 19.34 -5.02 -20.21
CA LYS A 147 20.27 -5.99 -19.59
C LYS A 147 20.24 -7.38 -20.23
N THR A 148 19.22 -7.71 -21.03
CA THR A 148 19.18 -8.97 -21.81
C THR A 148 19.90 -8.88 -23.15
N GLY A 149 20.54 -7.74 -23.46
CA GLY A 149 21.21 -7.50 -24.74
C GLY A 149 20.29 -6.97 -25.84
N GLN A 150 19.02 -6.67 -25.52
CA GLN A 150 18.09 -6.05 -26.48
C GLN A 150 18.36 -4.55 -26.61
N LYS A 151 18.17 -4.00 -27.82
CA LYS A 151 18.22 -2.56 -28.07
C LYS A 151 16.88 -1.94 -27.68
N VAL A 152 16.88 -1.09 -26.65
CA VAL A 152 15.68 -0.48 -26.10
C VAL A 152 15.73 1.03 -26.28
N LEU A 153 14.65 1.62 -26.77
CA LEU A 153 14.43 3.06 -26.82
C LEU A 153 13.29 3.42 -25.87
N LEU A 154 13.59 4.22 -24.84
CA LEU A 154 12.59 4.81 -23.97
C LEU A 154 12.29 6.23 -24.43
N ILE A 155 11.03 6.53 -24.70
CA ILE A 155 10.55 7.85 -25.11
C ILE A 155 9.68 8.39 -23.98
N ASP A 156 10.02 9.56 -23.46
CA ASP A 156 9.14 10.29 -22.56
C ASP A 156 8.11 11.07 -23.38
N ALA A 157 6.83 10.75 -23.18
CA ALA A 157 5.70 11.34 -23.89
C ALA A 157 4.75 12.10 -22.94
N ASP A 158 5.17 12.34 -21.69
CA ASP A 158 4.48 13.19 -20.72
C ASP A 158 5.07 14.61 -20.84
N MET A 159 4.45 15.46 -21.69
CA MET A 159 4.91 16.83 -22.01
C MET A 159 4.33 17.90 -21.09
#